data_AF-A0A4Y2VRM1-F1
#
_entry.id   AF-A0A4Y2VRM1-F1
#
_cell.length_a   1.000
_cell.length_b   1.000
_cell.length_c   1.000
_cell.angle_alpha   90.00
_cell.angle_beta   90.00
_cell.angle_gamma   90.00
#
_symmetry.space_group_name_H-M   'P 1'
#
loop_
_entity.id
_entity.type
_entity.pdbx_description
1 polymer ?
#
loop_
_entity_poly.entity_id
_entity_poly.type
_entity_poly.pdbx_seq_one_letter_code
_entity_poly.pdbx_strand_id
1 'polypeptide(L)'
;MGLSNSRTTASLTEGVEMEKKIVTLENMNPNFKNMEYAVCGPLSIRTSEIENELKQGVKKPFNEVIRANIGDCQAMGQKPITFIRQVLTLCTYPALMTDDRFPDDVKERARNIINACGGNSSSSYLCSFVTFPVITTFIILLAKKKLFFGFSFSFMV
;
A
#
# COMPACT_ATOMS: atom_id res chain seq x y z
N MET A 1 -60.05 55.46 -6.19
CA MET A 1 -59.31 55.70 -4.91
C MET A 1 -58.03 54.86 -4.94
N GLY A 2 -56.87 55.49 -4.75
CA GLY A 2 -55.55 54.85 -4.55
C GLY A 2 -54.79 54.52 -5.85
N LEU A 3 -54.07 55.47 -6.46
CA LEU A 3 -52.63 55.80 -6.26
C LEU A 3 -51.67 54.71 -6.78
N SER A 4 -51.08 54.92 -7.98
CA SER A 4 -49.67 55.34 -8.19
C SER A 4 -48.72 54.14 -8.27
N ASN A 5 -47.67 54.02 -9.10
CA ASN A 5 -46.95 54.98 -9.92
C ASN A 5 -46.07 54.23 -10.95
N SER A 6 -45.80 54.95 -12.04
CA SER A 6 -44.62 54.94 -12.91
C SER A 6 -43.47 53.92 -12.71
N ARG A 7 -43.11 53.28 -13.83
CA ARG A 7 -41.77 53.30 -14.48
C ARG A 7 -40.57 53.06 -13.54
N THR A 8 -39.83 51.97 -13.73
CA THR A 8 -38.37 51.96 -14.07
C THR A 8 -37.76 50.56 -13.87
N THR A 9 -36.87 50.23 -14.80
CA THR A 9 -35.96 49.09 -14.96
C THR A 9 -35.20 48.63 -13.70
N ALA A 10 -35.05 47.31 -13.54
CA ALA A 10 -33.74 46.69 -13.27
C ALA A 10 -33.86 45.16 -13.41
N SER A 11 -33.28 44.67 -14.50
CA SER A 11 -32.81 43.29 -14.63
C SER A 11 -31.81 42.98 -13.52
N LEU A 12 -32.05 41.91 -12.77
CA LEU A 12 -30.99 41.13 -12.15
C LEU A 12 -31.29 39.66 -12.45
N THR A 13 -30.98 39.27 -13.68
CA THR A 13 -30.58 37.90 -13.97
C THR A 13 -29.27 37.68 -13.23
N GLU A 14 -29.32 37.30 -11.95
CA GLU A 14 -28.17 36.68 -11.31
C GLU A 14 -28.00 35.32 -11.95
N GLY A 15 -27.27 35.31 -13.06
CA GLY A 15 -26.67 34.10 -13.59
C GLY A 15 -25.77 33.56 -12.50
N VAL A 16 -26.21 32.49 -11.83
CA VAL A 16 -25.30 31.63 -11.10
C VAL A 16 -24.43 30.98 -12.17
N GLU A 17 -23.33 31.65 -12.52
CA GLU A 17 -22.24 31.03 -13.23
C GLU A 17 -21.83 29.83 -12.38
N MET A 18 -22.16 28.65 -12.86
CA MET A 18 -21.65 27.40 -12.31
C MET A 18 -20.15 27.42 -12.53
N GLU A 19 -19.43 27.98 -11.56
CA GLU A 19 -17.98 27.96 -11.52
C GLU A 19 -17.58 26.52 -11.75
N LYS A 20 -16.89 26.28 -12.87
CA LYS A 20 -16.53 24.95 -13.30
C LYS A 20 -15.62 24.41 -12.21
N LYS A 21 -16.14 23.52 -11.35
CA LYS A 21 -15.45 22.95 -10.19
C LYS A 21 -14.28 22.10 -10.66
N ILE A 22 -13.20 22.78 -11.05
CA ILE A 22 -11.96 22.21 -11.54
C ILE A 22 -11.00 22.27 -10.36
N VAL A 23 -10.39 21.14 -10.01
CA VAL A 23 -9.35 21.11 -9.00
C VAL A 23 -8.13 21.85 -9.54
N THR A 24 -7.68 22.87 -8.82
CA THR A 24 -6.48 23.66 -9.08
C THR A 24 -5.56 23.60 -7.87
N LEU A 25 -4.28 23.93 -8.04
CA LEU A 25 -3.35 23.99 -6.89
C LEU A 25 -3.80 25.01 -5.83
N GLU A 26 -4.55 26.04 -6.25
CA GLU A 26 -5.06 27.08 -5.36
C GLU A 26 -6.21 26.56 -4.49
N ASN A 27 -7.15 25.80 -5.05
CA ASN A 27 -8.31 25.28 -4.33
C ASN A 27 -8.09 23.95 -3.58
N MET A 28 -6.90 23.35 -3.72
CA MET A 28 -6.54 22.13 -3.00
C MET A 28 -6.37 22.38 -1.49
N ASN A 29 -6.60 21.34 -0.67
CA ASN A 29 -6.41 21.40 0.78
C ASN A 29 -4.95 21.80 1.12
N PRO A 30 -4.73 22.86 1.92
CA PRO A 30 -3.37 23.32 2.28
C PRO A 30 -2.54 22.25 3.00
N ASN A 31 -3.17 21.33 3.75
CA ASN A 31 -2.47 20.23 4.41
C ASN A 31 -1.83 19.25 3.41
N PHE A 32 -2.45 19.08 2.23
CA PHE A 32 -1.86 18.29 1.15
C PHE A 32 -0.73 19.03 0.45
N LYS A 33 -0.81 20.36 0.33
CA LYS A 33 0.25 21.18 -0.28
C LYS A 33 1.54 21.17 0.55
N ASN A 34 1.40 21.17 1.88
CA ASN A 34 2.52 21.20 2.82
C ASN A 34 3.04 19.80 3.18
N MET A 35 2.37 18.73 2.73
CA MET A 35 2.77 17.36 3.05
C MET A 35 3.92 16.93 2.14
N GLU A 36 5.05 16.61 2.75
CA GLU A 36 6.21 16.06 2.04
C GLU A 36 6.37 14.57 2.33
N TYR A 37 6.46 13.76 1.27
CA TYR A 37 6.77 12.34 1.37
C TYR A 37 8.16 12.07 0.78
N ALA A 38 9.17 12.06 1.65
CA ALA A 38 10.58 12.02 1.25
C ALA A 38 10.98 10.78 0.43
N VAL A 39 10.26 9.66 0.56
CA VAL A 39 10.56 8.40 -0.15
C VAL A 39 10.28 8.50 -1.65
N CYS A 40 9.27 9.27 -2.06
CA CYS A 40 8.98 9.59 -3.46
C CYS A 40 9.35 11.04 -3.81
N GLY A 41 10.42 11.55 -3.20
CA GLY A 41 10.90 12.90 -3.43
C GLY A 41 11.69 13.08 -4.73
N PRO A 42 12.39 14.23 -4.87
CA PRO A 42 13.16 14.60 -6.06
C PRO A 42 14.21 13.56 -6.47
N LEU A 43 14.78 12.83 -5.51
CA LEU A 43 15.75 11.77 -5.78
C LEU A 43 15.15 10.62 -6.59
N SER A 44 13.91 10.23 -6.32
CA SER A 44 13.23 9.15 -7.06
C SER A 44 12.93 9.57 -8.51
N ILE A 45 12.59 10.85 -8.70
CA ILE A 45 12.36 11.44 -10.03
C ILE A 45 13.68 11.45 -10.82
N ARG A 46 14.75 12.00 -10.24
CA ARG A 46 16.09 12.04 -10.88
C ARG A 46 16.64 10.66 -11.19
N THR A 47 16.44 9.69 -10.30
CA THR A 47 16.82 8.28 -10.53
C THR A 47 16.14 7.75 -11.80
N SER A 48 14.85 8.03 -11.97
CA SER A 48 14.07 7.59 -13.14
C SER A 48 14.49 8.30 -14.42
N GLU A 49 14.86 9.58 -14.36
CA GLU A 49 15.46 10.31 -15.49
C GLU A 49 16.79 9.68 -15.92
N ILE A 50 17.69 9.40 -14.97
CA ILE A 50 18.99 8.78 -15.23
C ILE A 50 18.82 7.37 -15.83
N GLU A 51 17.89 6.56 -15.32
CA GLU A 51 17.56 5.26 -15.91
C GLU A 51 17.12 5.38 -17.38
N ASN A 52 16.38 6.43 -17.72
CA ASN A 52 15.97 6.70 -19.11
C ASN A 52 17.14 7.20 -19.97
N GLU A 53 18.02 8.05 -19.44
CA GLU A 53 19.24 8.49 -20.12
C GLU A 53 20.17 7.31 -20.44
N LEU A 54 20.35 6.39 -19.48
CA LEU A 54 21.14 5.18 -19.67
C LEU A 54 20.53 4.27 -20.76
N LYS A 55 19.21 4.13 -20.80
CA LYS A 55 18.50 3.39 -21.87
C LYS A 55 18.68 4.02 -23.25
N GLN A 56 18.82 5.35 -23.31
CA GLN A 56 19.10 6.09 -24.54
C GLN A 56 20.58 6.05 -24.96
N GLY A 57 21.45 5.41 -24.17
CA GLY A 57 22.87 5.25 -24.47
C GLY A 57 23.74 6.44 -24.06
N VAL A 58 23.24 7.35 -23.21
CA VAL A 58 24.04 8.44 -22.66
C VAL A 58 25.12 7.87 -21.74
N LYS A 59 26.40 8.17 -22.04
CA LYS A 59 27.52 7.69 -21.21
C LYS A 59 27.54 8.42 -19.86
N LYS A 60 27.48 7.64 -18.78
CA LYS A 60 27.64 8.07 -17.37
C LYS A 60 28.79 7.28 -16.74
N PRO A 61 29.33 7.70 -15.58
CA PRO A 61 30.40 6.95 -14.89
C PRO A 61 29.95 5.59 -14.31
N PHE A 62 28.69 5.21 -14.51
CA PHE A 62 28.09 3.95 -14.06
C PHE A 62 27.17 3.42 -15.16
N ASN A 63 26.92 2.11 -15.15
CA ASN A 63 26.14 1.42 -16.18
C ASN A 63 24.69 1.18 -15.78
N GLU A 64 24.41 1.19 -14.48
CA GLU A 64 23.10 0.90 -13.92
C GLU A 64 22.83 1.74 -12.67
N VAL A 65 21.55 1.90 -12.33
CA VAL A 65 21.11 2.58 -11.12
C VAL A 65 20.53 1.55 -10.16
N ILE A 66 21.03 1.55 -8.92
CA ILE A 66 20.59 0.62 -7.87
C ILE A 66 19.66 1.37 -6.89
N ARG A 67 18.41 0.94 -6.78
CA ARG A 67 17.39 1.56 -5.91
C ARG A 67 17.50 1.07 -4.46
N ALA A 68 18.47 1.60 -3.72
CA ALA A 68 18.70 1.23 -2.32
C ALA A 68 17.85 2.02 -1.29
N ASN A 69 16.99 2.94 -1.74
CA ASN A 69 16.29 3.89 -0.87
C ASN A 69 14.96 3.39 -0.28
N ILE A 70 14.34 2.37 -0.88
CA ILE A 70 12.97 1.91 -0.50
C ILE A 70 13.00 0.69 0.43
N GLY A 71 14.14 0.01 0.55
CA GLY A 71 14.24 -1.21 1.35
C GLY A 71 13.57 -2.43 0.71
N ASP A 72 13.44 -2.46 -0.62
CA ASP A 72 12.93 -3.63 -1.34
C ASP A 72 14.04 -4.68 -1.51
N CYS A 73 14.18 -5.53 -0.50
CA CYS A 73 15.19 -6.58 -0.52
C CYS A 73 15.01 -7.58 -1.67
N GLN A 74 13.77 -7.81 -2.13
CA GLN A 74 13.51 -8.75 -3.22
C GLN A 74 13.99 -8.18 -4.56
N ALA A 75 13.75 -6.89 -4.82
CA ALA A 75 14.34 -6.20 -5.97
C ALA A 75 15.87 -6.20 -5.94
N MET A 76 16.46 -6.20 -4.74
CA MET A 76 17.91 -6.32 -4.52
C MET A 76 18.45 -7.76 -4.59
N GLY A 77 17.64 -8.73 -5.04
CA GLY A 77 18.07 -10.11 -5.27
C GLY A 77 17.94 -11.05 -4.08
N GLN A 78 17.29 -10.63 -2.98
CA GLN A 78 16.98 -11.53 -1.87
C GLN A 78 16.05 -12.65 -2.37
N LYS A 79 16.51 -13.90 -2.24
CA LYS A 79 15.70 -15.07 -2.58
C LYS A 79 14.43 -15.10 -1.71
N PRO A 80 13.25 -15.20 -2.32
CA PRO A 80 12.00 -15.30 -1.58
C PRO A 80 11.95 -16.56 -0.72
N ILE A 81 11.32 -16.46 0.45
CA ILE A 81 11.21 -17.58 1.40
C ILE A 81 10.18 -18.59 0.88
N THR A 82 10.63 -19.81 0.59
CA THR A 82 9.82 -20.88 0.00
C THR A 82 8.59 -21.22 0.83
N PHE A 83 8.76 -21.38 2.15
CA PHE A 83 7.67 -21.73 3.06
C PHE A 83 6.50 -20.72 2.99
N ILE A 84 6.80 -19.42 3.04
CA ILE A 84 5.78 -18.36 3.00
C ILE A 84 5.03 -18.39 1.66
N ARG A 85 5.77 -18.61 0.55
CA ARG A 85 5.15 -18.71 -0.78
C ARG A 85 4.23 -19.91 -0.90
N GLN A 86 4.67 -21.07 -0.44
CA GLN A 86 3.88 -22.30 -0.47
C GLN A 86 2.59 -22.15 0.35
N VAL A 87 2.68 -21.58 1.56
CA VAL A 87 1.49 -21.33 2.40
C VAL A 87 0.53 -20.36 1.71
N LEU A 88 1.05 -19.27 1.13
CA LEU A 88 0.22 -18.31 0.41
C LEU A 88 -0.50 -18.96 -0.79
N THR A 89 0.20 -19.78 -1.56
CA THR A 89 -0.39 -20.53 -2.70
C THR A 89 -1.51 -21.46 -2.25
N LEU A 90 -1.34 -22.19 -1.15
CA LEU A 90 -2.39 -23.07 -0.63
C LEU A 90 -3.57 -22.28 -0.05
N CYS A 91 -3.33 -21.10 0.52
CA CYS A 91 -4.41 -20.21 0.97
C CYS A 91 -5.22 -19.65 -0.20
N THR A 92 -4.58 -19.25 -1.30
CA THR A 92 -5.27 -18.66 -2.47
C THR A 92 -5.89 -19.70 -3.39
N TYR A 93 -5.33 -20.91 -3.44
CA TYR A 93 -5.87 -22.01 -4.23
C TYR A 93 -5.90 -23.33 -3.42
N PRO A 94 -6.92 -23.52 -2.56
CA PRO A 94 -7.00 -24.66 -1.64
C PRO A 94 -7.12 -26.03 -2.32
N ALA A 95 -7.47 -26.10 -3.61
CA ALA A 95 -7.53 -27.35 -4.36
C ALA A 95 -6.16 -28.07 -4.42
N LEU A 96 -5.05 -27.35 -4.25
CA LEU A 96 -3.70 -27.92 -4.23
C LEU A 96 -3.31 -28.56 -2.89
N MET A 97 -4.20 -28.57 -1.89
CA MET A 97 -3.93 -29.18 -0.58
C MET A 97 -3.71 -30.70 -0.64
N THR A 98 -4.25 -31.37 -1.66
CA THR A 98 -4.11 -32.81 -1.88
C THR A 98 -2.83 -33.17 -2.64
N ASP A 99 -2.07 -32.18 -3.10
CA ASP A 99 -0.87 -32.40 -3.89
C ASP A 99 0.33 -32.77 -3.02
N ASP A 100 1.04 -33.84 -3.37
CA ASP A 100 2.19 -34.36 -2.63
C ASP A 100 3.44 -33.48 -2.74
N ARG A 101 3.45 -32.51 -3.67
CA ARG A 101 4.56 -31.55 -3.84
C ARG A 101 4.68 -30.56 -2.67
N PHE A 102 3.63 -30.38 -1.88
CA PHE A 102 3.66 -29.50 -0.71
C PHE A 102 3.91 -30.31 0.57
N PRO A 103 4.85 -29.87 1.42
CA PRO A 103 5.12 -30.55 2.67
C PRO A 103 3.95 -30.37 3.67
N ASP A 104 3.83 -31.31 4.61
CA ASP A 104 2.67 -31.39 5.51
C ASP A 104 2.56 -30.20 6.46
N ASP A 105 3.69 -29.64 6.89
CA ASP A 105 3.75 -28.46 7.75
C ASP A 105 3.14 -27.21 7.06
N VAL A 106 3.37 -27.04 5.76
CA VAL A 106 2.77 -25.99 4.94
C VAL A 106 1.27 -26.22 4.79
N LYS A 107 0.83 -27.45 4.51
CA LYS A 107 -0.60 -27.80 4.41
C LYS A 107 -1.33 -27.54 5.72
N GLU A 108 -0.74 -27.95 6.84
CA GLU A 108 -1.29 -27.69 8.18
C GLU A 108 -1.39 -26.19 8.45
N ARG A 109 -0.32 -25.44 8.16
CA ARG A 109 -0.31 -23.99 8.37
C ARG A 109 -1.38 -23.29 7.54
N ALA A 110 -1.53 -23.65 6.28
CA ALA A 110 -2.52 -23.07 5.39
C ALA A 110 -3.96 -23.43 5.83
N ARG A 111 -4.22 -24.68 6.25
CA ARG A 111 -5.52 -25.08 6.82
C ARG A 111 -5.88 -24.26 8.06
N ASN A 112 -4.92 -24.07 8.97
CA ASN A 112 -5.14 -23.28 10.18
C ASN A 112 -5.49 -21.82 9.86
N ILE A 113 -4.88 -21.24 8.81
CA ILE A 113 -5.19 -19.87 8.36
C ILE A 113 -6.58 -19.80 7.74
N ILE A 114 -6.92 -20.71 6.82
CA ILE A 114 -8.22 -20.72 6.13
C ILE A 114 -9.37 -20.93 7.13
N ASN A 115 -9.22 -21.87 8.06
CA ASN A 115 -10.23 -22.16 9.09
C ASN A 115 -10.43 -21.01 10.08
N ALA A 116 -9.42 -20.17 10.26
CA ALA A 116 -9.54 -18.97 11.09
C ALA A 116 -10.31 -17.84 10.38
N CYS A 117 -10.42 -17.89 9.05
CA CYS A 117 -11.20 -16.94 8.27
C CYS A 117 -12.68 -17.36 8.22
N GLY A 118 -13.58 -16.37 8.30
CA GLY A 118 -15.02 -16.63 8.19
C GLY A 118 -15.37 -17.28 6.85
N GLY A 119 -16.15 -18.36 6.88
CA GLY A 119 -16.54 -19.09 5.68
C GLY A 119 -15.41 -19.93 5.04
N ASN A 120 -14.34 -20.23 5.79
CA ASN A 120 -13.21 -21.05 5.32
C ASN A 120 -12.62 -20.55 4.00
N SER A 121 -12.54 -19.22 3.86
CA SER A 121 -12.05 -18.57 2.65
C SER A 121 -11.12 -17.43 3.00
N SER A 122 -9.97 -17.35 2.33
CA SER A 122 -9.03 -16.23 2.45
C SER A 122 -9.59 -14.92 1.89
N SER A 123 -10.66 -15.00 1.07
CA SER A 123 -11.24 -13.85 0.35
C SER A 123 -12.45 -13.24 1.05
N SER A 124 -12.88 -13.81 2.19
CA SER A 124 -13.91 -13.21 3.01
C SER A 124 -13.42 -11.89 3.59
N TYR A 125 -14.23 -10.83 3.49
CA TYR A 125 -13.91 -9.57 4.15
C TYR A 125 -13.66 -9.83 5.63
N LEU A 126 -12.51 -9.35 6.14
CA LEU A 126 -12.26 -9.41 7.57
C LEU A 126 -13.30 -8.53 8.25
N CYS A 127 -14.19 -9.17 9.00
CA CYS A 127 -14.95 -8.44 10.00
C CYS A 127 -13.94 -7.95 11.04
N SER A 128 -13.84 -6.63 11.25
CA SER A 128 -12.93 -6.00 12.21
C SER A 128 -12.98 -6.61 13.62
N PHE A 129 -14.03 -7.36 13.93
CA PHE A 129 -14.25 -8.03 15.21
C PHE A 129 -13.89 -9.54 15.28
N VAL A 130 -13.89 -10.29 14.17
CA VAL A 130 -13.98 -11.76 14.23
C VAL A 130 -12.74 -12.51 13.73
N THR A 131 -12.03 -12.00 12.71
CA THR A 131 -10.81 -12.65 12.17
C THR A 131 -9.53 -12.20 12.88
N PHE A 132 -9.60 -11.08 13.61
CA PHE A 132 -8.50 -10.53 14.40
C PHE A 132 -7.93 -11.47 15.49
N PRO A 133 -8.70 -12.30 16.23
CA PRO A 133 -8.17 -12.96 17.42
C PRO A 133 -7.10 -14.01 17.11
N VAL A 134 -7.23 -14.82 16.05
CA VAL A 134 -6.27 -15.91 15.79
C VAL A 134 -4.95 -15.36 15.27
N ILE A 135 -4.97 -14.52 14.23
CA ILE A 135 -3.76 -13.94 13.65
C ILE A 135 -3.07 -13.03 14.68
N THR A 136 -3.84 -12.21 15.41
CA THR A 136 -3.28 -11.34 16.46
C THR A 136 -2.75 -12.14 17.63
N THR A 137 -3.40 -13.23 18.04
CA THR A 137 -2.88 -14.13 19.09
C THR A 137 -1.56 -14.76 18.66
N PHE A 138 -1.42 -15.19 17.40
CA PHE A 138 -0.14 -15.67 16.87
C PHE A 138 0.94 -14.59 16.88
N ILE A 139 0.62 -13.36 16.46
CA ILE A 139 1.57 -12.24 16.50
C ILE A 139 1.97 -11.92 17.94
N ILE A 140 1.01 -11.85 18.88
CA ILE A 140 1.26 -11.61 20.30
C ILE A 140 2.11 -12.73 20.91
N LEU A 141 1.81 -13.99 20.61
CA LEU A 141 2.58 -15.14 21.10
C LEU A 141 4.01 -15.12 20.55
N LEU A 142 4.20 -14.80 19.27
CA LEU A 142 5.52 -14.67 18.67
C LEU A 142 6.28 -13.48 19.26
N ALA A 143 5.62 -12.34 19.45
CA ALA A 143 6.22 -11.17 20.10
C ALA A 143 6.64 -11.50 21.55
N LYS A 144 5.79 -12.19 22.31
CA LYS A 144 6.11 -12.65 23.68
C LYS A 144 7.26 -13.65 23.70
N LYS A 145 7.32 -14.63 22.77
CA LYS A 145 8.45 -15.56 22.65
C LYS A 145 9.76 -14.87 22.25
N LYS A 146 9.69 -13.87 21.37
CA LYS A 146 10.86 -13.09 20.92
C LYS A 146 11.36 -12.09 21.97
N LEU A 147 10.46 -11.55 22.81
CA LEU A 147 10.81 -10.78 24.00
C LEU A 147 11.46 -11.64 25.09
N PHE A 148 11.09 -12.92 25.19
CA PHE A 148 11.67 -13.85 26.18
C PHE A 148 13.08 -14.34 25.79
N PHE A 149 13.37 -14.42 24.49
CA PHE A 149 14.72 -14.68 23.96
C PHE A 149 15.40 -13.36 23.58
N GLY A 150 15.94 -12.66 24.57
CA GLY A 150 16.63 -11.38 24.39
C GLY A 150 17.73 -11.46 23.32
N PHE A 151 17.49 -10.84 22.17
CA PHE A 151 18.53 -10.56 21.18
C PHE A 151 19.28 -9.29 21.63
N SER A 152 20.44 -9.48 22.25
CA SER A 152 21.44 -8.42 22.38
C SER A 152 22.05 -8.17 21.01
N PHE A 153 21.54 -7.16 20.30
CA PHE A 153 22.21 -6.63 19.11
C PHE A 153 23.21 -5.58 19.58
N SER A 154 24.46 -6.00 19.83
CA SER A 154 25.57 -5.06 19.92
C SER A 154 25.83 -4.52 18.53
N PHE A 155 25.45 -3.26 18.31
CA PHE A 155 25.88 -2.47 17.17
C PHE A 155 27.40 -2.32 17.25
N MET A 156 28.13 -2.93 16.32
CA MET A 156 29.51 -2.55 16.04
C MET A 156 29.48 -1.65 14.80
N VAL A 157 29.90 -0.41 15.01
CA VAL A 157 30.20 0.62 14.00
C VAL A 157 31.27 0.11 13.04
#